data_AF-A0A3B8VGF7-F1
#
_entry.id   AF-A0A3B8VGF7-F1
#
_cell.length_a   1.000
_cell.length_b   1.000
_cell.length_c   1.000
_cell.angle_alpha   90.00
_cell.angle_beta   90.00
_cell.angle_gamma   90.00
#
_symmetry.space_group_name_H-M   'P 1'
#
loop_
_entity.id
_entity.type
_entity.pdbx_description
1 polymer ?
#
loop_
_entity_poly.entity_id
_entity_poly.type
_entity_poly.pdbx_seq_one_letter_code
_entity_poly.pdbx_strand_id
1 'polypeptide(L)'
;PYKTPNVRIDSRQVYTNTVPCGHMRAPGEPQALFALDSHMDTVAQHIGMAPLELRMKNLIDAGEEMPTGAVYQEVKAKETLQAAIEASEYHSDKPANVGRGIAMGERGAGGGESHAAITLNPDGSIILNTAIFEQGTGTHTTLRQMAAEELGIAPERIQVEVWNTDAVPFDTGSGGSRVTRVASIAAYEAVVEARQSVELLAAELLGWPEERITLRGETVTNSDTGESQPWTDLLSRANRSITGRGAHSDRERSAVTSFTAQVAEVSVDIETGEVKLLKFTTAHDVGTILNPVSHQGQINGGLMQGIGYAMMEELTIEDGSVTSLSFGDYKIPTSQDIPELRTVLVESDAGTGPYRTKSIGENPI
;
A
#
# COMPACT_ATOMS: atom_id res chain seq x y z
N PRO A 1 14.43 8.65 -2.82
CA PRO A 1 13.77 9.55 -3.80
C PRO A 1 14.70 10.39 -4.68
N TYR A 2 15.98 10.60 -4.32
CA TYR A 2 16.91 11.48 -5.05
C TYR A 2 17.98 10.71 -5.84
N LYS A 3 18.46 11.31 -6.92
CA LYS A 3 19.64 10.90 -7.69
C LYS A 3 20.87 11.06 -6.82
N THR A 4 21.56 9.96 -6.55
CA THR A 4 22.78 10.01 -5.73
C THR A 4 23.81 9.06 -6.33
N PRO A 5 24.74 9.55 -7.17
CA PRO A 5 25.63 8.69 -7.94
C PRO A 5 26.64 7.90 -7.09
N ASN A 6 26.89 8.35 -5.86
CA ASN A 6 27.84 7.72 -4.95
C ASN A 6 27.25 7.68 -3.55
N VAL A 7 27.16 6.48 -2.97
CA VAL A 7 26.65 6.29 -1.61
C VAL A 7 27.60 5.40 -0.83
N ARG A 8 27.81 5.76 0.43
CA ARG A 8 28.44 4.91 1.44
C ARG A 8 27.57 4.94 2.68
N ILE A 9 27.10 3.77 3.10
CA ILE A 9 26.30 3.59 4.31
C ILE A 9 27.15 2.81 5.30
N ASP A 10 27.33 3.34 6.51
CA ASP A 10 27.88 2.62 7.66
C ASP A 10 26.78 2.57 8.73
N SER A 11 26.49 1.38 9.24
CA SER A 11 25.46 1.15 10.24
C SER A 11 26.02 0.29 11.36
N ARG A 12 25.73 0.69 12.61
CA ARG A 12 26.16 -0.02 13.81
C ARG A 12 24.95 -0.32 14.67
N GLN A 13 24.73 -1.59 14.93
CA GLN A 13 23.74 -2.05 15.90
C GLN A 13 24.46 -2.24 17.24
N VAL A 14 23.94 -1.59 18.27
CA VAL A 14 24.50 -1.64 19.62
C VAL A 14 23.47 -2.19 20.59
N TYR A 15 23.92 -3.07 21.49
CA TYR A 15 23.07 -3.51 22.58
C TYR A 15 22.97 -2.41 23.64
N THR A 16 21.75 -2.22 24.14
CA THR A 16 21.43 -1.31 25.24
C THR A 16 20.65 -2.08 26.29
N ASN A 17 20.77 -1.69 27.56
CA ASN A 17 19.99 -2.25 28.66
C ASN A 17 18.59 -1.63 28.71
N THR A 18 17.86 -1.65 27.59
CA THR A 18 16.52 -1.07 27.43
C THR A 18 15.56 -2.10 26.83
N VAL A 19 14.27 -1.74 26.71
CA VAL A 19 13.31 -2.57 25.97
C VAL A 19 13.83 -2.79 24.54
N PRO A 20 13.85 -4.05 24.03
CA PRO A 20 14.27 -4.31 22.66
C PRO A 20 13.42 -3.56 21.63
N CYS A 21 14.07 -2.80 20.75
CA CYS A 21 13.41 -2.17 19.61
C CYS A 21 12.98 -3.22 18.58
N GLY A 22 12.05 -2.86 17.71
CA GLY A 22 11.53 -3.75 16.68
C GLY A 22 10.90 -3.00 15.51
N HIS A 23 9.87 -3.62 14.92
CA HIS A 23 9.18 -3.06 13.77
C HIS A 23 8.07 -2.10 14.22
N MET A 24 8.17 -0.86 13.76
CA MET A 24 7.08 0.09 13.70
C MET A 24 6.95 0.55 12.24
N ARG A 25 5.75 0.94 11.81
CA ARG A 25 5.38 1.23 10.40
C ARG A 25 6.54 1.83 9.60
N ALA A 26 6.90 1.21 8.47
CA ALA A 26 8.09 1.55 7.69
C ALA A 26 9.44 1.42 8.46
N PRO A 27 9.82 0.23 8.99
CA PRO A 27 10.97 0.13 9.90
C PRO A 27 12.28 0.71 9.35
N GLY A 28 12.85 1.70 10.06
CA GLY A 28 14.11 2.37 9.71
C GLY A 28 13.99 3.48 8.66
N GLU A 29 12.86 3.57 7.95
CA GLU A 29 12.67 4.52 6.86
C GLU A 29 12.33 5.93 7.34
N PRO A 30 11.44 6.17 8.32
CA PRO A 30 11.18 7.50 8.86
C PRO A 30 12.46 8.20 9.35
N GLN A 31 13.34 7.47 10.04
CA GLN A 31 14.60 8.02 10.53
C GLN A 31 15.54 8.40 9.38
N ALA A 32 15.62 7.55 8.36
CA ALA A 32 16.47 7.77 7.19
C ALA A 32 15.95 8.91 6.32
N LEU A 33 14.64 8.97 6.07
CA LEU A 33 13.99 10.04 5.31
C LEU A 33 14.08 11.38 6.04
N PHE A 34 13.83 11.42 7.35
CA PHE A 34 14.01 12.62 8.15
C PHE A 34 15.44 13.18 7.99
N ALA A 35 16.46 12.33 8.14
CA ALA A 35 17.84 12.74 7.98
C ALA A 35 18.15 13.21 6.55
N LEU A 36 17.66 12.48 5.54
CA LEU A 36 17.89 12.79 4.14
C LEU A 36 17.23 14.12 3.72
N ASP A 37 15.95 14.33 4.01
CA ASP A 37 15.22 15.55 3.64
C ASP A 37 15.69 16.77 4.44
N SER A 38 16.01 16.60 5.73
CA SER A 38 16.62 17.68 6.52
C SER A 38 17.99 18.08 5.97
N HIS A 39 18.76 17.10 5.49
CA HIS A 39 20.04 17.37 4.83
C HIS A 39 19.86 18.10 3.50
N MET A 40 18.84 17.75 2.70
CA MET A 40 18.51 18.49 1.47
C MET A 40 18.20 19.96 1.76
N ASP A 41 17.43 20.26 2.81
CA ASP A 41 17.16 21.64 3.23
C ASP A 41 18.42 22.37 3.65
N THR A 42 19.26 21.73 4.46
CA THR A 42 20.53 22.31 4.94
C THR A 42 21.48 22.63 3.78
N VAL A 43 21.61 21.72 2.81
CA VAL A 43 22.42 21.94 1.60
C VAL A 43 21.86 23.09 0.78
N ALA A 44 20.54 23.11 0.54
CA ALA A 44 19.88 24.16 -0.23
C ALA A 44 20.15 25.53 0.38
N GLN A 45 19.98 25.67 1.70
CA GLN A 45 20.28 26.91 2.43
C GLN A 45 21.75 27.31 2.30
N HIS A 46 22.68 26.37 2.46
CA HIS A 46 24.12 26.66 2.43
C HIS A 46 24.59 27.16 1.06
N ILE A 47 24.01 26.66 -0.03
CA ILE A 47 24.35 27.07 -1.40
C ILE A 47 23.47 28.22 -1.92
N GLY A 48 22.55 28.76 -1.10
CA GLY A 48 21.64 29.83 -1.50
C GLY A 48 20.57 29.42 -2.52
N MET A 49 20.16 28.15 -2.52
CA MET A 49 19.12 27.60 -3.40
C MET A 49 17.82 27.37 -2.61
N ALA A 50 16.66 27.53 -3.25
CA ALA A 50 15.40 27.18 -2.62
C ALA A 50 15.31 25.65 -2.38
N PRO A 51 14.84 25.18 -1.21
CA PRO A 51 14.71 23.75 -0.93
C PRO A 51 13.89 22.96 -1.95
N LEU A 52 12.82 23.57 -2.47
CA LEU A 52 12.00 22.99 -3.55
C LEU A 52 12.80 22.83 -4.85
N GLU A 53 13.59 23.85 -5.21
CA GLU A 53 14.39 23.84 -6.43
C GLU A 53 15.47 22.75 -6.37
N LEU A 54 16.15 22.61 -5.22
CA LEU A 54 17.16 21.58 -5.04
C LEU A 54 16.56 20.17 -5.18
N ARG A 55 15.39 19.93 -4.59
CA ARG A 55 14.69 18.65 -4.74
C ARG A 55 14.33 18.39 -6.19
N MET A 56 13.69 19.34 -6.87
CA MET A 56 13.27 19.17 -8.27
C MET A 56 14.44 18.84 -9.20
N LYS A 57 15.61 19.43 -8.96
CA LYS A 57 16.86 19.14 -9.70
C LYS A 57 17.42 17.74 -9.45
N ASN A 58 17.18 17.18 -8.26
CA ASN A 58 17.77 15.92 -7.82
C ASN A 58 16.76 14.78 -7.70
N LEU A 59 15.48 14.95 -8.02
CA LEU A 59 14.53 13.84 -8.03
C LEU A 59 14.90 12.83 -9.11
N ILE A 60 14.78 11.54 -8.77
CA ILE A 60 15.06 10.43 -9.68
C ILE A 60 14.17 10.46 -10.92
N ASP A 61 14.71 10.01 -12.05
CA ASP A 61 13.97 9.76 -13.30
C ASP A 61 13.89 8.24 -13.58
N ALA A 62 12.94 7.84 -14.43
CA ALA A 62 12.79 6.43 -14.81
C ALA A 62 14.07 5.91 -15.51
N GLY A 63 14.46 4.67 -15.18
CA GLY A 63 15.66 4.03 -15.74
C GLY A 63 16.97 4.40 -15.06
N GLU A 64 16.96 5.25 -14.03
CA GLU A 64 18.15 5.51 -13.23
C GLU A 64 18.41 4.38 -12.23
N GLU A 65 19.68 3.97 -12.15
CA GLU A 65 20.13 2.95 -11.22
C GLU A 65 20.36 3.58 -9.84
N MET A 66 19.64 3.05 -8.85
CA MET A 66 19.82 3.40 -7.46
C MET A 66 21.15 2.84 -6.94
N PRO A 67 21.74 3.44 -5.90
CA PRO A 67 22.96 2.91 -5.26
C PRO A 67 22.82 1.48 -4.72
N THR A 68 21.60 0.98 -4.59
CA THR A 68 21.26 -0.40 -4.22
C THR A 68 21.26 -1.36 -5.41
N GLY A 69 21.51 -0.89 -6.63
CA GLY A 69 21.41 -1.65 -7.89
C GLY A 69 19.98 -1.76 -8.45
N ALA A 70 18.98 -1.22 -7.74
CA ALA A 70 17.59 -1.23 -8.21
C ALA A 70 17.39 -0.20 -9.33
N VAL A 71 16.63 -0.56 -10.37
CA VAL A 71 16.24 0.36 -11.45
C VAL A 71 14.73 0.52 -11.41
N TYR A 72 14.25 1.71 -11.07
CA TYR A 72 12.82 1.97 -11.01
C TYR A 72 12.24 2.21 -12.39
N GLN A 73 11.09 1.58 -12.63
CA GLN A 73 10.26 1.76 -13.83
C GLN A 73 9.15 2.77 -13.52
N GLU A 74 8.74 3.55 -14.53
CA GLU A 74 7.56 4.43 -14.47
C GLU A 74 7.53 5.34 -13.22
N VAL A 75 8.63 6.09 -13.04
CA VAL A 75 8.85 7.01 -11.91
C VAL A 75 7.95 8.26 -12.01
N LYS A 76 7.22 8.56 -10.93
CA LYS A 76 6.34 9.75 -10.80
C LYS A 76 6.79 10.75 -9.74
N ALA A 77 8.08 10.77 -9.40
CA ALA A 77 8.60 11.58 -8.30
C ALA A 77 8.34 13.09 -8.48
N LYS A 78 8.58 13.61 -9.70
CA LYS A 78 8.43 15.05 -10.02
C LYS A 78 6.97 15.45 -10.07
N GLU A 79 6.12 14.64 -10.69
CA GLU A 79 4.68 14.87 -10.75
C GLU A 79 4.04 14.83 -9.36
N THR A 80 4.48 13.90 -8.51
CA THR A 80 4.01 13.82 -7.12
C THR A 80 4.39 15.06 -6.32
N LEU A 81 5.64 15.53 -6.44
CA LEU A 81 6.08 16.77 -5.81
C LEU A 81 5.28 17.97 -6.33
N GLN A 82 5.14 18.10 -7.66
CA GLN A 82 4.41 19.21 -8.27
C GLN A 82 2.95 19.25 -7.80
N ALA A 83 2.28 18.10 -7.74
CA ALA A 83 0.91 17.98 -7.27
C ALA A 83 0.77 18.43 -5.80
N ALA A 84 1.73 18.08 -4.93
CA ALA A 84 1.73 18.53 -3.54
C ALA A 84 1.91 20.05 -3.44
N ILE A 85 2.83 20.63 -4.22
CA ILE A 85 3.14 22.08 -4.23
C ILE A 85 1.96 22.92 -4.71
N GLU A 86 1.27 22.47 -5.76
CA GLU A 86 0.07 23.12 -6.27
C GLU A 86 -1.06 23.06 -5.26
N ALA A 87 -1.33 21.87 -4.72
CA ALA A 87 -2.41 21.66 -3.76
C ALA A 87 -2.14 22.30 -2.39
N SER A 88 -0.89 22.49 -1.99
CA SER A 88 -0.58 23.19 -0.74
C SER A 88 -0.58 24.72 -0.88
N GLU A 89 -0.74 25.24 -2.11
CA GLU A 89 -0.53 26.66 -2.41
C GLU A 89 0.83 27.14 -1.89
N TYR A 90 1.88 26.35 -2.11
CA TYR A 90 3.17 26.48 -1.43
C TYR A 90 3.81 27.89 -1.54
N HIS A 91 3.51 28.61 -2.62
CA HIS A 91 4.04 29.94 -2.90
C HIS A 91 3.14 31.10 -2.47
N SER A 92 1.99 30.82 -1.87
CA SER A 92 1.08 31.87 -1.37
C SER A 92 1.71 32.67 -0.22
N ASP A 93 1.26 33.91 -0.03
CA ASP A 93 1.70 34.74 1.09
C ASP A 93 1.35 34.08 2.43
N LYS A 94 2.23 34.28 3.42
CA LYS A 94 2.06 33.74 4.77
C LYS A 94 2.56 34.73 5.83
N PRO A 95 2.02 34.68 7.06
CA PRO A 95 2.54 35.45 8.19
C PRO A 95 4.01 35.11 8.51
N ALA A 96 4.71 36.04 9.17
CA ALA A 96 6.12 35.89 9.50
C ALA A 96 6.42 34.69 10.41
N ASN A 97 5.49 34.35 11.31
CA ASN A 97 5.63 33.22 12.24
C ASN A 97 5.13 31.88 11.68
N VAL A 98 4.81 31.83 10.38
CA VAL A 98 4.36 30.61 9.70
C VAL A 98 5.47 30.05 8.82
N GLY A 99 5.74 28.76 8.95
CA GLY A 99 6.69 27.97 8.17
C GLY A 99 5.99 27.03 7.19
N ARG A 100 6.67 26.66 6.11
CA ARG A 100 6.25 25.56 5.22
C ARG A 100 7.44 24.62 5.03
N GLY A 101 7.25 23.34 5.30
CA GLY A 101 8.23 22.28 5.06
C GLY A 101 7.81 21.40 3.89
N ILE A 102 8.77 20.80 3.18
CA ILE A 102 8.55 19.84 2.10
C ILE A 102 9.37 18.58 2.38
N ALA A 103 8.79 17.41 2.17
CA ALA A 103 9.50 16.13 2.22
C ALA A 103 9.12 15.22 1.05
N MET A 104 10.03 14.31 0.67
CA MET A 104 9.83 13.31 -0.37
C MET A 104 10.07 11.91 0.18
N GLY A 105 9.07 11.05 0.07
CA GLY A 105 9.16 9.61 0.33
C GLY A 105 9.24 8.79 -0.96
N GLU A 106 9.89 7.63 -0.88
CA GLU A 106 9.81 6.59 -1.89
C GLU A 106 9.67 5.25 -1.17
N ARG A 107 8.60 4.52 -1.47
CA ARG A 107 8.38 3.19 -0.90
C ARG A 107 7.65 2.27 -1.86
N GLY A 108 8.39 1.27 -2.34
CA GLY A 108 7.85 0.17 -3.12
C GLY A 108 7.23 -0.93 -2.26
N ALA A 109 6.35 -1.73 -2.87
CA ALA A 109 5.81 -2.93 -2.22
C ALA A 109 6.92 -3.97 -1.98
N GLY A 110 7.00 -4.49 -0.76
CA GLY A 110 7.90 -5.59 -0.44
C GLY A 110 7.58 -6.86 -1.25
N GLY A 111 8.58 -7.73 -1.39
CA GLY A 111 8.37 -9.10 -1.84
C GLY A 111 7.80 -10.00 -0.75
N GLY A 112 7.38 -11.20 -1.12
CA GLY A 112 6.89 -12.23 -0.23
C GLY A 112 6.28 -13.40 -1.00
N GLU A 113 5.77 -14.34 -0.22
CA GLU A 113 5.01 -15.49 -0.63
C GLU A 113 3.61 -15.43 -0.03
N SER A 114 2.59 -15.72 -0.84
CA SER A 114 1.21 -15.86 -0.38
C SER A 114 0.40 -16.85 -1.22
N HIS A 115 -0.66 -17.38 -0.60
CA HIS A 115 -1.51 -18.43 -1.14
C HIS A 115 -2.99 -18.06 -0.98
N ALA A 116 -3.79 -18.42 -1.97
CA ALA A 116 -5.24 -18.28 -1.93
C ALA A 116 -5.92 -19.44 -2.65
N ALA A 117 -7.19 -19.67 -2.32
CA ALA A 117 -8.06 -20.54 -3.11
C ALA A 117 -9.45 -19.94 -3.19
N ILE A 118 -10.18 -20.26 -4.25
CA ILE A 118 -11.61 -19.98 -4.32
C ILE A 118 -12.36 -21.25 -4.71
N THR A 119 -13.39 -21.58 -3.93
CA THR A 119 -14.22 -22.77 -4.14
C THR A 119 -15.63 -22.37 -4.52
N LEU A 120 -16.11 -22.90 -5.65
CA LEU A 120 -17.49 -22.80 -6.12
C LEU A 120 -18.17 -24.15 -5.85
N ASN A 121 -19.26 -24.13 -5.07
CA ASN A 121 -19.97 -25.34 -4.65
C ASN A 121 -21.29 -25.53 -5.42
N PRO A 122 -21.76 -26.79 -5.62
CA PRO A 122 -23.03 -27.06 -6.29
C PRO A 122 -24.25 -26.32 -5.73
N ASP A 123 -24.23 -25.96 -4.45
CA ASP A 123 -25.32 -25.22 -3.77
C ASP A 123 -25.31 -23.71 -4.03
N GLY A 124 -24.35 -23.20 -4.83
CA GLY A 124 -24.19 -21.78 -5.13
C GLY A 124 -23.32 -21.02 -4.15
N SER A 125 -22.80 -21.66 -3.09
CA SER A 125 -21.87 -21.00 -2.17
C SER A 125 -20.49 -20.82 -2.81
N ILE A 126 -19.86 -19.67 -2.51
CA ILE A 126 -18.54 -19.30 -3.02
C ILE A 126 -17.67 -18.91 -1.82
N ILE A 127 -16.55 -19.61 -1.65
CA ILE A 127 -15.65 -19.42 -0.51
C ILE A 127 -14.27 -19.03 -1.04
N LEU A 128 -13.82 -17.82 -0.70
CA LEU A 128 -12.46 -17.34 -0.91
C LEU A 128 -11.64 -17.60 0.35
N ASN A 129 -10.64 -18.46 0.24
CA ASN A 129 -9.69 -18.71 1.30
C ASN A 129 -8.40 -17.90 1.11
N THR A 130 -7.85 -17.38 2.21
CA THR A 130 -6.57 -16.66 2.23
C THR A 130 -5.76 -17.03 3.47
N ALA A 131 -4.43 -17.05 3.33
CA ALA A 131 -3.51 -17.17 4.46
C ALA A 131 -3.24 -15.83 5.17
N ILE A 132 -3.74 -14.70 4.64
CA ILE A 132 -3.49 -13.39 5.23
C ILE A 132 -4.38 -13.15 6.44
N PHE A 133 -3.74 -12.97 7.59
CA PHE A 133 -4.38 -12.46 8.79
C PHE A 133 -4.55 -10.93 8.71
N GLU A 134 -5.78 -10.48 8.95
CA GLU A 134 -6.16 -9.06 8.87
C GLU A 134 -5.85 -8.30 10.16
N GLN A 135 -5.26 -7.11 10.03
CA GLN A 135 -4.84 -6.25 11.15
C GLN A 135 -5.54 -4.88 11.16
N GLY A 136 -6.46 -4.64 10.22
CA GLY A 136 -7.22 -3.39 10.05
C GLY A 136 -6.95 -2.65 8.73
N THR A 137 -6.17 -3.22 7.81
CA THR A 137 -5.87 -2.65 6.49
C THR A 137 -6.97 -2.89 5.45
N GLY A 138 -7.85 -3.88 5.68
CA GLY A 138 -9.00 -4.16 4.81
C GLY A 138 -8.74 -5.15 3.67
N THR A 139 -7.68 -5.95 3.79
CA THR A 139 -7.27 -6.98 2.82
C THR A 139 -8.39 -7.94 2.48
N HIS A 140 -9.12 -8.48 3.47
CA HIS A 140 -10.21 -9.43 3.21
C HIS A 140 -11.29 -8.83 2.29
N THR A 141 -11.66 -7.58 2.55
CA THR A 141 -12.61 -6.83 1.71
C THR A 141 -12.05 -6.64 0.30
N THR A 142 -10.79 -6.25 0.19
CA THR A 142 -10.13 -6.01 -1.10
C THR A 142 -10.02 -7.28 -1.95
N LEU A 143 -9.59 -8.41 -1.38
CA LEU A 143 -9.50 -9.68 -2.09
C LEU A 143 -10.90 -10.18 -2.52
N ARG A 144 -11.90 -10.01 -1.65
CA ARG A 144 -13.30 -10.31 -1.96
C ARG A 144 -13.84 -9.49 -3.13
N GLN A 145 -13.58 -8.18 -3.13
CA GLN A 145 -13.99 -7.28 -4.21
C GLN A 145 -13.34 -7.64 -5.54
N MET A 146 -12.04 -7.96 -5.53
CA MET A 146 -11.33 -8.42 -6.72
C MET A 146 -11.91 -9.74 -7.25
N ALA A 147 -12.08 -10.75 -6.39
CA ALA A 147 -12.63 -12.04 -6.81
C ALA A 147 -14.05 -11.89 -7.37
N ALA A 148 -14.85 -11.00 -6.78
CA ALA A 148 -16.19 -10.69 -7.24
C ALA A 148 -16.20 -9.97 -8.60
N GLU A 149 -15.26 -9.04 -8.83
CA GLU A 149 -15.10 -8.37 -10.12
C GLU A 149 -14.71 -9.37 -11.20
N GLU A 150 -13.76 -10.27 -10.95
CA GLU A 150 -13.35 -11.29 -11.92
C GLU A 150 -14.48 -12.26 -12.26
N LEU A 151 -15.26 -12.69 -11.25
CA LEU A 151 -16.42 -13.56 -11.46
C LEU A 151 -17.64 -12.82 -12.01
N GLY A 152 -17.71 -11.49 -11.91
CA GLY A 152 -18.88 -10.69 -12.31
C GLY A 152 -20.09 -10.84 -11.39
N ILE A 153 -19.87 -11.05 -10.10
CA ILE A 153 -20.91 -11.22 -9.06
C ILE A 153 -20.83 -10.12 -8.00
N ALA A 154 -21.86 -9.98 -7.18
CA ALA A 154 -21.80 -9.08 -6.02
C ALA A 154 -20.79 -9.61 -4.99
N PRO A 155 -19.93 -8.76 -4.38
CA PRO A 155 -18.98 -9.19 -3.36
C PRO A 155 -19.63 -9.99 -2.23
N GLU A 156 -20.85 -9.62 -1.84
CA GLU A 156 -21.64 -10.25 -0.78
C GLU A 156 -21.85 -11.76 -0.98
N ARG A 157 -21.75 -12.25 -2.23
CA ARG A 157 -21.87 -13.67 -2.59
C ARG A 157 -20.66 -14.52 -2.22
N ILE A 158 -19.51 -13.88 -1.99
CA ILE A 158 -18.26 -14.56 -1.65
C ILE A 158 -18.05 -14.50 -0.14
N GLN A 159 -17.98 -15.66 0.52
CA GLN A 159 -17.53 -15.74 1.90
C GLN A 159 -16.00 -15.75 1.94
N VAL A 160 -15.40 -15.00 2.86
CA VAL A 160 -13.94 -15.03 3.09
C VAL A 160 -13.63 -15.87 4.30
N GLU A 161 -12.71 -16.82 4.15
CA GLU A 161 -12.23 -17.68 5.23
C GLU A 161 -10.71 -17.59 5.36
N VAL A 162 -10.24 -17.43 6.59
CA VAL A 162 -8.80 -17.36 6.87
C VAL A 162 -8.30 -18.75 7.20
N TRP A 163 -7.27 -19.17 6.46
CA TRP A 163 -6.58 -20.43 6.70
C TRP A 163 -5.73 -20.39 7.97
N ASN A 164 -5.53 -21.56 8.57
CA ASN A 164 -4.51 -21.77 9.59
C ASN A 164 -3.20 -22.24 8.95
N THR A 165 -2.16 -22.38 9.78
CA THR A 165 -0.82 -22.79 9.35
C THR A 165 -0.74 -24.23 8.83
N ASP A 166 -1.76 -25.07 9.02
CA ASP A 166 -1.80 -26.43 8.47
C ASP A 166 -2.23 -26.45 6.99
N ALA A 167 -2.88 -25.37 6.53
CA ALA A 167 -3.49 -25.31 5.19
C ALA A 167 -2.50 -24.95 4.08
N VAL A 168 -1.42 -24.25 4.41
CA VAL A 168 -0.40 -23.80 3.45
C VAL A 168 1.01 -24.02 4.02
N PRO A 169 2.02 -24.34 3.18
CA PRO A 169 3.38 -24.57 3.67
C PRO A 169 4.00 -23.34 4.33
N PHE A 170 3.71 -22.14 3.79
CA PHE A 170 4.27 -20.88 4.24
C PHE A 170 3.45 -19.70 3.71
N ASP A 171 3.35 -18.62 4.48
CA ASP A 171 2.93 -17.29 4.01
C ASP A 171 3.82 -16.27 4.73
N THR A 172 4.24 -15.21 4.03
CA THR A 172 5.17 -14.22 4.61
C THR A 172 4.48 -13.31 5.63
N GLY A 173 3.15 -13.26 5.62
CA GLY A 173 2.34 -12.45 6.50
C GLY A 173 2.32 -10.96 6.14
N SER A 174 1.54 -10.23 6.92
CA SER A 174 1.32 -8.80 6.76
C SER A 174 2.54 -7.98 7.20
N GLY A 175 3.10 -7.18 6.29
CA GLY A 175 4.21 -6.26 6.56
C GLY A 175 4.87 -5.73 5.28
N GLY A 176 5.65 -4.64 5.38
CA GLY A 176 6.41 -4.10 4.25
C GLY A 176 5.54 -3.72 3.03
N SER A 177 4.28 -3.36 3.27
CA SER A 177 3.31 -2.98 2.24
C SER A 177 3.13 -4.03 1.12
N ARG A 178 3.46 -5.30 1.39
CA ARG A 178 3.45 -6.37 0.37
C ARG A 178 2.10 -6.97 0.08
N VAL A 179 1.17 -6.91 1.03
CA VAL A 179 -0.06 -7.72 1.02
C VAL A 179 -0.87 -7.49 -0.25
N THR A 180 -1.11 -6.23 -0.64
CA THR A 180 -1.82 -5.91 -1.88
C THR A 180 -1.11 -6.43 -3.12
N ARG A 181 0.22 -6.58 -3.13
CA ARG A 181 0.96 -7.20 -4.23
C ARG A 181 0.79 -8.72 -4.19
N VAL A 182 1.29 -9.38 -3.16
CA VAL A 182 1.44 -10.84 -3.16
C VAL A 182 0.10 -11.58 -3.01
N ALA A 183 -0.81 -11.09 -2.17
CA ALA A 183 -2.07 -11.78 -1.88
C ALA A 183 -3.11 -11.57 -2.98
N SER A 184 -3.10 -10.40 -3.64
CA SER A 184 -4.01 -10.16 -4.77
C SER A 184 -3.60 -10.97 -6.00
N ILE A 185 -2.30 -11.14 -6.28
CA ILE A 185 -1.83 -12.02 -7.36
C ILE A 185 -2.30 -13.46 -7.10
N ALA A 186 -2.05 -13.99 -5.90
CA ALA A 186 -2.48 -15.34 -5.54
C ALA A 186 -4.01 -15.51 -5.63
N ALA A 187 -4.78 -14.56 -5.12
CA ALA A 187 -6.24 -14.65 -5.22
C ALA A 187 -6.76 -14.47 -6.66
N TYR A 188 -6.09 -13.66 -7.49
CA TYR A 188 -6.44 -13.49 -8.90
C TYR A 188 -6.19 -14.79 -9.68
N GLU A 189 -5.02 -15.40 -9.49
CA GLU A 189 -4.69 -16.71 -10.08
C GLU A 189 -5.71 -17.78 -9.66
N ALA A 190 -6.08 -17.84 -8.38
CA ALA A 190 -7.09 -18.78 -7.89
C ALA A 190 -8.45 -18.58 -8.58
N VAL A 191 -8.88 -17.34 -8.78
CA VAL A 191 -10.17 -17.03 -9.44
C VAL A 191 -10.12 -17.37 -10.92
N VAL A 192 -9.02 -17.06 -11.60
CA VAL A 192 -8.83 -17.41 -13.01
C VAL A 192 -8.87 -18.93 -13.20
N GLU A 193 -8.16 -19.70 -12.36
CA GLU A 193 -8.16 -21.16 -12.44
C GLU A 193 -9.56 -21.75 -12.18
N ALA A 194 -10.27 -21.25 -11.18
CA ALA A 194 -11.62 -21.70 -10.87
C ALA A 194 -12.58 -21.41 -12.04
N ARG A 195 -12.49 -20.22 -12.64
CA ARG A 195 -13.28 -19.81 -13.81
C ARG A 195 -13.03 -20.72 -14.99
N GLN A 196 -11.77 -20.94 -15.36
CA GLN A 196 -11.37 -21.81 -16.45
C GLN A 196 -11.82 -23.27 -16.22
N SER A 197 -11.74 -23.75 -14.98
CA SER A 197 -12.20 -25.11 -14.63
C SER A 197 -13.71 -25.29 -14.81
N VAL A 198 -14.51 -24.26 -14.49
CA VAL A 198 -15.97 -24.28 -14.77
C VAL A 198 -16.25 -24.23 -16.26
N GLU A 199 -15.50 -23.42 -17.02
CA GLU A 199 -15.61 -23.34 -18.49
C GLU A 199 -15.27 -24.68 -19.15
N LEU A 200 -14.20 -25.34 -18.71
CA LEU A 200 -13.83 -26.70 -19.13
C LEU A 200 -14.92 -27.73 -18.82
N LEU A 201 -15.52 -27.66 -17.63
CA LEU A 201 -16.63 -28.54 -17.27
C LEU A 201 -17.86 -28.29 -18.16
N ALA A 202 -18.14 -27.03 -18.50
CA ALA A 202 -19.22 -26.68 -19.42
C ALA A 202 -18.96 -27.25 -20.83
N ALA A 203 -17.72 -27.17 -21.33
CA ALA A 203 -17.33 -27.77 -22.60
C ALA A 203 -17.59 -29.28 -22.62
N GLU A 204 -17.18 -29.99 -21.56
CA GLU A 204 -17.39 -31.43 -21.41
C GLU A 204 -18.89 -31.82 -21.36
N LEU A 205 -19.68 -31.09 -20.57
CA LEU A 205 -21.08 -31.45 -20.30
C LEU A 205 -22.09 -30.96 -21.34
N LEU A 206 -21.76 -29.90 -22.08
CA LEU A 206 -22.64 -29.25 -23.05
C LEU A 206 -22.15 -29.44 -24.50
N GLY A 207 -20.92 -29.89 -24.71
CA GLY A 207 -20.34 -30.07 -26.04
C GLY A 207 -20.02 -28.76 -26.76
N TRP A 208 -19.90 -27.66 -26.02
CA TRP A 208 -19.53 -26.35 -26.55
C TRP A 208 -18.00 -26.26 -26.76
N PRO A 209 -17.49 -25.54 -27.78
CA PRO A 209 -16.06 -25.28 -27.93
C PRO A 209 -15.54 -24.41 -26.77
N GLU A 210 -14.46 -24.83 -26.12
CA GLU A 210 -13.91 -24.19 -24.91
C GLU A 210 -13.63 -22.70 -25.11
N GLU A 211 -13.04 -22.33 -26.25
CA GLU A 211 -12.70 -20.95 -26.61
C GLU A 211 -13.92 -20.03 -26.80
N ARG A 212 -15.13 -20.60 -26.82
CA ARG A 212 -16.39 -19.89 -26.94
C ARG A 212 -17.16 -19.79 -25.63
N ILE A 213 -16.66 -20.37 -24.54
CA ILE A 213 -17.34 -20.38 -23.24
C ILE A 213 -16.79 -19.26 -22.38
N THR A 214 -17.68 -18.48 -21.78
CA THR A 214 -17.32 -17.52 -20.74
C THR A 214 -18.19 -17.72 -19.52
N LEU A 215 -17.56 -17.84 -18.35
CA LEU A 215 -18.22 -17.68 -17.06
C LEU A 215 -18.19 -16.20 -16.66
N ARG A 216 -19.38 -15.61 -16.49
CA ARG A 216 -19.58 -14.29 -15.90
C ARG A 216 -20.89 -14.30 -15.12
N GLY A 217 -20.88 -13.72 -13.92
CA GLY A 217 -22.01 -13.79 -13.00
C GLY A 217 -22.25 -15.22 -12.53
N GLU A 218 -23.51 -15.62 -12.52
CA GLU A 218 -23.91 -16.98 -12.11
C GLU A 218 -24.03 -17.96 -13.29
N THR A 219 -23.58 -17.57 -14.49
CA THR A 219 -23.85 -18.32 -15.73
C THR A 219 -22.61 -18.51 -16.58
N VAL A 220 -22.46 -19.71 -17.14
CA VAL A 220 -21.63 -19.93 -18.33
C VAL A 220 -22.44 -19.62 -19.59
N THR A 221 -21.82 -18.99 -20.57
CA THR A 221 -22.47 -18.62 -21.84
C THR A 221 -21.60 -19.03 -23.02
N ASN A 222 -22.22 -19.60 -24.06
CA ASN A 222 -21.60 -19.79 -25.36
C ASN A 222 -21.70 -18.50 -26.18
N SER A 223 -20.56 -17.90 -26.51
CA SER A 223 -20.46 -16.63 -27.23
C SER A 223 -20.97 -16.67 -28.67
N ASP A 224 -21.00 -17.84 -29.32
CA ASP A 224 -21.48 -17.97 -30.70
C ASP A 224 -23.00 -18.15 -30.77
N THR A 225 -23.58 -18.92 -29.84
CA THR A 225 -25.02 -19.26 -29.86
C THR A 225 -25.88 -18.42 -28.91
N GLY A 226 -25.26 -17.81 -27.89
CA GLY A 226 -25.96 -17.12 -26.80
C GLY A 226 -26.64 -18.06 -25.79
N GLU A 227 -26.48 -19.38 -25.95
CA GLU A 227 -26.97 -20.34 -24.97
C GLU A 227 -26.23 -20.18 -23.63
N SER A 228 -26.95 -20.31 -22.51
CA SER A 228 -26.40 -20.16 -21.18
C SER A 228 -26.92 -21.21 -20.20
N GLN A 229 -26.13 -21.52 -19.19
CA GLN A 229 -26.46 -22.44 -18.10
C GLN A 229 -25.91 -21.92 -16.77
N PRO A 230 -26.64 -22.05 -15.64
CA PRO A 230 -26.09 -21.77 -14.33
C PRO A 230 -24.87 -22.67 -14.04
N TRP A 231 -23.80 -22.11 -13.50
CA TRP A 231 -22.62 -22.93 -13.14
C TRP A 231 -22.95 -23.95 -12.04
N THR A 232 -23.92 -23.66 -11.18
CA THR A 232 -24.42 -24.56 -10.12
C THR A 232 -25.01 -25.84 -10.69
N ASP A 233 -25.69 -25.76 -11.84
CA ASP A 233 -26.32 -26.91 -12.48
C ASP A 233 -25.25 -27.84 -13.07
N LEU A 234 -24.18 -27.26 -13.64
CA LEU A 234 -23.03 -28.01 -14.13
C LEU A 234 -22.31 -28.74 -13.00
N LEU A 235 -22.04 -28.05 -11.89
CA LEU A 235 -21.41 -28.66 -10.71
C LEU A 235 -22.29 -29.74 -10.07
N SER A 236 -23.61 -29.52 -10.02
CA SER A 236 -24.58 -30.49 -9.51
C SER A 236 -24.63 -31.75 -10.39
N ARG A 237 -24.65 -31.59 -11.72
CA ARG A 237 -24.57 -32.71 -12.67
C ARG A 237 -23.26 -33.50 -12.52
N ALA A 238 -22.16 -32.81 -12.27
CA ALA A 238 -20.86 -33.42 -12.04
C ALA A 238 -20.67 -33.96 -10.60
N ASN A 239 -21.59 -33.65 -9.69
CA ASN A 239 -21.55 -33.98 -8.26
C ASN A 239 -20.20 -33.63 -7.59
N ARG A 240 -19.65 -32.45 -7.90
CA ARG A 240 -18.39 -31.96 -7.30
C ARG A 240 -18.35 -30.44 -7.23
N SER A 241 -17.57 -29.91 -6.28
CA SER A 241 -17.15 -28.51 -6.26
C SER A 241 -15.95 -28.29 -7.17
N ILE A 242 -15.72 -27.04 -7.57
CA ILE A 242 -14.49 -26.62 -8.25
C ILE A 242 -13.73 -25.68 -7.34
N THR A 243 -12.44 -25.96 -7.14
CA THR A 243 -11.53 -25.11 -6.38
C THR A 243 -10.37 -24.70 -7.26
N GLY A 244 -10.22 -23.40 -7.50
CA GLY A 244 -8.99 -22.82 -8.05
C GLY A 244 -8.05 -22.42 -6.93
N ARG A 245 -6.75 -22.46 -7.19
CA ARG A 245 -5.67 -22.21 -6.24
C ARG A 245 -4.62 -21.29 -6.89
N GLY A 246 -4.18 -20.30 -6.13
CA GLY A 246 -3.09 -19.44 -6.55
C GLY A 246 -2.01 -19.39 -5.49
N ALA A 247 -0.77 -19.30 -5.96
CA ALA A 247 0.41 -19.28 -5.13
C ALA A 247 1.43 -18.37 -5.79
N HIS A 248 1.71 -17.25 -5.13
CA HIS A 248 2.67 -16.28 -5.62
C HIS A 248 3.88 -16.26 -4.70
N SER A 249 5.09 -16.33 -5.26
CA SER A 249 6.34 -16.21 -4.53
C SER A 249 7.32 -15.34 -5.31
N ASP A 250 7.49 -14.11 -4.86
CA ASP A 250 8.52 -13.20 -5.33
C ASP A 250 9.14 -12.49 -4.13
N ARG A 251 10.35 -12.91 -3.75
CA ARG A 251 11.03 -12.40 -2.56
C ARG A 251 11.68 -11.04 -2.77
N GLU A 252 11.81 -10.60 -4.02
CA GLU A 252 12.48 -9.34 -4.35
C GLU A 252 11.53 -8.15 -4.26
N ARG A 253 12.12 -6.96 -4.05
CA ARG A 253 11.36 -5.72 -4.14
C ARG A 253 10.93 -5.48 -5.58
N SER A 254 9.75 -4.87 -5.73
CA SER A 254 9.23 -4.49 -7.05
C SER A 254 10.09 -3.40 -7.70
N ALA A 255 10.29 -3.48 -9.01
CA ALA A 255 10.88 -2.40 -9.81
C ALA A 255 9.92 -1.22 -10.02
N VAL A 256 8.61 -1.44 -9.85
CA VAL A 256 7.60 -0.37 -9.76
C VAL A 256 7.50 0.06 -8.30
N THR A 257 7.76 1.34 -8.04
CA THR A 257 7.68 1.94 -6.70
C THR A 257 6.55 2.97 -6.62
N SER A 258 6.34 3.52 -5.42
CA SER A 258 5.41 4.63 -5.15
C SER A 258 6.19 5.77 -4.51
N PHE A 259 5.90 6.99 -4.95
CA PHE A 259 6.42 8.22 -4.35
C PHE A 259 5.36 8.90 -3.51
N THR A 260 5.80 9.59 -2.46
CA THR A 260 4.96 10.47 -1.66
C THR A 260 5.63 11.82 -1.54
N ALA A 261 4.87 12.90 -1.68
CA ALA A 261 5.35 14.26 -1.45
C ALA A 261 4.43 14.95 -0.46
N GLN A 262 5.00 15.57 0.56
CA GLN A 262 4.22 16.18 1.64
C GLN A 262 4.64 17.61 1.87
N VAL A 263 3.65 18.45 2.17
CA VAL A 263 3.83 19.84 2.56
C VAL A 263 3.09 20.11 3.85
N ALA A 264 3.83 20.48 4.89
CA ALA A 264 3.28 20.90 6.17
C ALA A 264 3.39 22.42 6.30
N GLU A 265 2.30 23.08 6.69
CA GLU A 265 2.28 24.48 7.09
C GLU A 265 2.08 24.54 8.61
N VAL A 266 3.01 25.19 9.31
CA VAL A 266 3.02 25.29 10.76
C VAL A 266 3.15 26.74 11.21
N SER A 267 2.49 27.11 12.30
CA SER A 267 2.82 28.34 13.03
C SER A 267 3.68 28.04 14.23
N VAL A 268 4.60 28.94 14.55
CA VAL A 268 5.40 28.90 15.77
C VAL A 268 5.04 30.10 16.63
N ASP A 269 4.71 29.87 17.89
CA ASP A 269 4.70 30.92 18.90
C ASP A 269 6.14 31.18 19.34
N ILE A 270 6.64 32.39 19.09
CA ILE A 270 8.04 32.75 19.35
C ILE A 270 8.35 32.97 20.84
N GLU A 271 7.33 33.15 21.69
CA GLU A 271 7.49 33.32 23.13
C GLU A 271 7.53 31.96 23.84
N THR A 272 6.69 31.01 23.42
CA THR A 272 6.57 29.69 24.07
C THR A 272 7.32 28.56 23.35
N GLY A 273 7.59 28.72 22.06
CA GLY A 273 8.11 27.66 21.19
C GLY A 273 7.04 26.67 20.73
N GLU A 274 5.77 26.89 21.06
CA GLU A 274 4.67 26.01 20.64
C GLU A 274 4.54 25.99 19.12
N VAL A 275 4.55 24.78 18.55
CA VAL A 275 4.34 24.54 17.12
C VAL A 275 2.94 24.03 16.90
N LYS A 276 2.19 24.68 16.01
CA LYS A 276 0.85 24.24 15.63
C LYS A 276 0.79 23.91 14.15
N LEU A 277 0.32 22.71 13.83
CA LEU A 277 0.05 22.30 12.45
C LEU A 277 -1.23 23.00 11.95
N LEU A 278 -1.09 23.79 10.88
CA LEU A 278 -2.18 24.57 10.29
C LEU A 278 -2.80 23.87 9.08
N LYS A 279 -1.95 23.34 8.19
CA LYS A 279 -2.36 22.62 6.99
C LYS A 279 -1.38 21.49 6.72
N PHE A 280 -1.89 20.39 6.20
CA PHE A 280 -1.08 19.28 5.73
C PHE A 280 -1.60 18.78 4.39
N THR A 281 -0.76 18.89 3.37
CA THR A 281 -1.03 18.34 2.03
C THR A 281 -0.14 17.14 1.80
N THR A 282 -0.73 16.02 1.36
CA THR A 282 -0.01 14.82 0.95
C THR A 282 -0.40 14.46 -0.48
N ALA A 283 0.60 14.20 -1.33
CA ALA A 283 0.41 13.68 -2.67
C ALA A 283 1.03 12.28 -2.76
N HIS A 284 0.31 11.35 -3.37
CA HIS A 284 0.75 9.96 -3.51
C HIS A 284 0.69 9.53 -4.97
N ASP A 285 1.79 8.97 -5.45
CA ASP A 285 1.83 8.18 -6.68
C ASP A 285 1.11 6.85 -6.44
N VAL A 286 -0.01 6.66 -7.13
CA VAL A 286 -0.90 5.51 -6.94
C VAL A 286 -1.14 4.78 -8.25
N GLY A 287 -1.28 3.46 -8.14
CA GLY A 287 -1.87 2.64 -9.20
C GLY A 287 -3.39 2.59 -9.05
N THR A 288 -4.02 1.55 -9.58
CA THR A 288 -5.45 1.34 -9.38
C THR A 288 -5.78 1.12 -7.90
N ILE A 289 -6.79 1.85 -7.43
CA ILE A 289 -7.28 1.80 -6.05
C ILE A 289 -8.45 0.81 -5.97
N LEU A 290 -8.23 -0.33 -5.32
CA LEU A 290 -9.25 -1.37 -5.18
C LEU A 290 -10.40 -0.95 -4.26
N ASN A 291 -10.08 -0.23 -3.19
CA ASN A 291 -11.07 0.24 -2.21
C ASN A 291 -10.72 1.67 -1.76
N PRO A 292 -11.42 2.69 -2.26
CA PRO A 292 -11.11 4.10 -1.96
C PRO A 292 -11.19 4.45 -0.47
N VAL A 293 -12.14 3.88 0.26
CA VAL A 293 -12.32 4.14 1.70
C VAL A 293 -11.13 3.60 2.50
N SER A 294 -10.74 2.35 2.24
CA SER A 294 -9.60 1.73 2.93
C SER A 294 -8.29 2.41 2.55
N HIS A 295 -8.14 2.78 1.28
CA HIS A 295 -6.98 3.53 0.78
C HIS A 295 -6.82 4.87 1.50
N GLN A 296 -7.88 5.69 1.57
CA GLN A 296 -7.84 6.96 2.30
C GLN A 296 -7.63 6.74 3.80
N GLY A 297 -8.21 5.69 4.39
CA GLY A 297 -7.99 5.33 5.79
C GLY A 297 -6.52 5.04 6.11
N GLN A 298 -5.81 4.34 5.21
CA GLN A 298 -4.37 4.09 5.35
C GLN A 298 -3.55 5.38 5.28
N ILE A 299 -3.92 6.30 4.39
CA ILE A 299 -3.31 7.64 4.29
C ILE A 299 -3.48 8.40 5.60
N ASN A 300 -4.72 8.52 6.08
CA ASN A 300 -5.04 9.26 7.29
C ASN A 300 -4.30 8.68 8.50
N GLY A 301 -4.34 7.35 8.68
CA GLY A 301 -3.67 6.69 9.80
C GLY A 301 -2.15 6.84 9.77
N GLY A 302 -1.53 6.83 8.58
CA GLY A 302 -0.08 7.02 8.42
C GLY A 302 0.35 8.43 8.74
N LEU A 303 -0.40 9.41 8.24
CA LEU A 303 -0.18 10.82 8.54
C LEU A 303 -0.34 11.13 10.02
N MET A 304 -1.39 10.63 10.68
CA MET A 304 -1.58 10.84 12.11
C MET A 304 -0.41 10.28 12.92
N GLN A 305 0.09 9.10 12.55
CA GLN A 305 1.27 8.50 13.19
C GLN A 305 2.54 9.33 12.96
N GLY A 306 2.78 9.79 11.72
CA GLY A 306 3.94 10.62 11.39
C GLY A 306 3.91 11.99 12.09
N ILE A 307 2.73 12.62 12.19
CA ILE A 307 2.54 13.88 12.94
C ILE A 307 2.81 13.64 14.43
N GLY A 308 2.36 12.51 14.99
CA GLY A 308 2.68 12.10 16.35
C GLY A 308 4.17 12.05 16.61
N TYR A 309 4.94 11.36 15.76
CA TYR A 309 6.40 11.31 15.87
C TYR A 309 7.06 12.69 15.75
N ALA A 310 6.56 13.55 14.88
CA ALA A 310 7.17 14.84 14.62
C ALA A 310 6.94 15.85 15.76
N MET A 311 5.82 15.73 16.50
CA MET A 311 5.35 16.80 17.38
C MET A 311 5.01 16.39 18.82
N MET A 312 4.76 15.11 19.12
CA MET A 312 4.11 14.72 20.37
C MET A 312 4.70 13.47 21.05
N GLU A 313 5.04 12.45 20.29
CA GLU A 313 5.38 11.13 20.81
C GLU A 313 6.83 11.05 21.28
N GLU A 314 7.03 10.79 22.58
CA GLU A 314 8.35 10.54 23.17
C GLU A 314 8.26 9.38 24.18
N LEU A 315 9.06 8.34 23.95
CA LEU A 315 9.19 7.21 24.87
C LEU A 315 10.44 7.41 25.74
N THR A 316 10.25 7.99 26.92
CA THR A 316 11.35 8.26 27.84
C THR A 316 11.81 7.00 28.55
N ILE A 317 13.13 6.82 28.64
CA ILE A 317 13.77 5.67 29.29
C ILE A 317 14.81 6.19 30.27
N GLU A 318 14.69 5.78 31.53
CA GLU A 318 15.61 6.11 32.62
C GLU A 318 16.10 4.82 33.30
N ASP A 319 17.42 4.68 33.47
CA ASP A 319 18.05 3.50 34.07
C ASP A 319 17.54 2.16 33.50
N GLY A 320 17.28 2.14 32.19
CA GLY A 320 16.80 0.96 31.45
C GLY A 320 15.30 0.70 31.54
N SER A 321 14.55 1.54 32.28
CA SER A 321 13.11 1.41 32.47
C SER A 321 12.35 2.48 31.69
N VAL A 322 11.24 2.11 31.06
CA VAL A 322 10.32 3.08 30.43
C VAL A 322 9.63 3.90 31.51
N THR A 323 9.68 5.23 31.41
CA THR A 323 9.05 6.14 32.37
C THR A 323 7.74 6.76 31.85
N SER A 324 7.52 6.77 30.54
CA SER A 324 6.23 7.13 29.92
C SER A 324 5.22 5.98 30.08
N LEU A 325 4.64 5.83 31.26
CA LEU A 325 3.82 4.65 31.65
C LEU A 325 2.33 4.77 31.35
N SER A 326 1.89 5.89 30.76
CA SER A 326 0.51 6.13 30.41
C SER A 326 0.40 6.93 29.12
N PHE A 327 -0.78 6.94 28.47
CA PHE A 327 -1.07 7.89 27.38
C PHE A 327 -1.19 9.34 27.86
N GLY A 328 -1.15 9.56 29.19
CA GLY A 328 -0.93 10.87 29.76
C GLY A 328 0.52 11.35 29.60
N ASP A 329 1.48 10.44 29.50
CA ASP A 329 2.91 10.74 29.38
C ASP A 329 3.39 10.57 27.94
N TYR A 330 2.97 9.48 27.29
CA TYR A 330 3.17 9.23 25.85
C TYR A 330 1.99 9.83 25.07
N LYS A 331 2.17 11.06 24.58
CA LYS A 331 1.10 11.83 23.93
C LYS A 331 0.91 11.36 22.48
N ILE A 332 -0.24 10.76 22.21
CA ILE A 332 -0.69 10.41 20.85
C ILE A 332 -1.62 11.54 20.35
N PRO A 333 -1.52 11.97 19.08
CA PRO A 333 -2.41 12.97 18.53
C PRO A 333 -3.89 12.62 18.65
N THR A 334 -4.70 13.61 19.00
CA THR A 334 -6.16 13.53 19.00
C THR A 334 -6.73 14.18 17.73
N SER A 335 -8.04 14.05 17.52
CA SER A 335 -8.71 14.73 16.40
C SER A 335 -8.66 16.26 16.48
N GLN A 336 -8.30 16.84 17.63
CA GLN A 336 -8.15 18.30 17.77
C GLN A 336 -6.77 18.80 17.31
N ASP A 337 -5.78 17.91 17.26
CA ASP A 337 -4.39 18.24 16.89
C ASP A 337 -4.18 18.19 15.37
N ILE A 338 -5.08 17.53 14.65
CA ILE A 338 -4.97 17.24 13.23
C ILE A 338 -5.91 18.16 12.43
N PRO A 339 -5.40 19.06 11.56
CA PRO A 339 -6.25 19.81 10.65
C PRO A 339 -6.82 18.91 9.56
N GLU A 340 -7.74 19.43 8.77
CA GLU A 340 -8.22 18.71 7.59
C GLU A 340 -7.04 18.38 6.64
N LEU A 341 -6.87 17.10 6.35
CA LEU A 341 -5.78 16.59 5.52
C LEU A 341 -6.15 16.69 4.04
N ARG A 342 -5.34 17.41 3.26
CA ARG A 342 -5.53 17.51 1.81
C ARG A 342 -4.76 16.40 1.11
N THR A 343 -5.48 15.41 0.59
CA THR A 343 -4.89 14.30 -0.17
C THR A 343 -4.98 14.56 -1.67
N VAL A 344 -3.89 14.31 -2.39
CA VAL A 344 -3.81 14.33 -3.85
C VAL A 344 -3.34 12.97 -4.34
N LEU A 345 -4.01 12.45 -5.35
CA LEU A 345 -3.68 11.16 -5.96
C LEU A 345 -3.11 11.42 -7.34
N VAL A 346 -1.88 10.96 -7.58
CA VAL A 346 -1.18 11.05 -8.86
C VAL A 346 -1.19 9.67 -9.48
N GLU A 347 -2.02 9.48 -10.49
CA GLU A 347 -2.18 8.17 -11.12
C GLU A 347 -0.95 7.78 -11.95
N SER A 348 -0.55 6.52 -11.83
CA SER A 348 0.52 5.90 -12.60
C SER A 348 -0.02 4.75 -13.45
N ASP A 349 0.55 4.62 -14.65
CA ASP A 349 0.21 3.56 -15.58
C ASP A 349 0.87 2.21 -15.26
N ALA A 350 1.62 2.13 -14.17
CA ALA A 350 2.29 0.92 -13.71
C ALA A 350 1.84 0.50 -12.30
N GLY A 351 1.94 -0.79 -12.03
CA GLY A 351 1.67 -1.34 -10.71
C GLY A 351 2.29 -2.72 -10.52
N THR A 352 2.12 -3.24 -9.31
CA THR A 352 2.83 -4.43 -8.82
C THR A 352 1.96 -5.68 -8.78
N GLY A 353 0.66 -5.56 -8.99
CA GLY A 353 -0.32 -6.64 -8.95
C GLY A 353 -1.42 -6.47 -10.00
N PRO A 354 -2.47 -7.30 -9.96
CA PRO A 354 -3.63 -7.22 -10.84
C PRO A 354 -4.18 -5.80 -10.91
N TYR A 355 -4.69 -5.41 -12.07
CA TYR A 355 -5.16 -4.05 -12.38
C TYR A 355 -4.12 -2.94 -12.19
N ARG A 356 -2.83 -3.25 -12.07
CA ARG A 356 -1.78 -2.25 -11.85
C ARG A 356 -1.92 -1.56 -10.49
N THR A 357 -2.22 -2.31 -9.44
CA THR A 357 -2.28 -1.77 -8.07
C THR A 357 -0.89 -1.41 -7.53
N LYS A 358 -0.82 -0.34 -6.73
CA LYS A 358 0.34 0.00 -5.89
C LYS A 358 -0.03 -0.05 -4.40
N SER A 359 0.98 -0.12 -3.54
CA SER A 359 0.79 -0.22 -2.11
C SER A 359 0.78 1.16 -1.43
N ILE A 360 -0.14 1.37 -0.48
CA ILE A 360 -0.27 2.64 0.27
C ILE A 360 0.02 2.49 1.77
N GLY A 361 0.11 1.27 2.28
CA GLY A 361 0.06 0.99 3.73
C GLY A 361 1.17 1.63 4.56
N GLU A 362 2.28 2.06 3.99
CA GLU A 362 3.39 2.68 4.73
C GLU A 362 3.95 3.94 4.04
N ASN A 363 3.48 4.28 2.86
CA ASN A 363 3.89 5.48 2.12
C ASN A 363 3.59 6.84 2.83
N PRO A 364 2.49 6.98 3.60
CA PRO A 364 2.10 8.27 4.18
C PRO A 364 2.84 8.69 5.46
N ILE A 365 3.60 7.79 6.10
CA ILE A 365 4.36 8.11 7.32
C ILE A 365 5.72 8.71 6.97
#